data_AF-A0A4Y9YT92-F1
#
_entry.id   AF-A0A4Y9YT92-F1
#
_cell.length_a   1.000
_cell.length_b   1.000
_cell.length_c   1.000
_cell.angle_alpha   90.00
_cell.angle_beta   90.00
_cell.angle_gamma   90.00
#
_symmetry.space_group_name_H-M   'P 1'
#
loop_
_entity.id
_entity.type
_entity.pdbx_description
1 polymer ?
#
loop_
_entity_poly.entity_id
_entity_poly.type
_entity_poly.pdbx_seq_one_letter_code
_entity_poly.pdbx_strand_id
1 'polypeptide(L)'
;MHTKTMLEGFLNNRPPLLSTWKHARVRLYTLGFKALILSGSILEVLVIGASHFPSHPLSQRILDTLIVGPHSLARHITISPLFVAGAAIGYFGAYFRWQCYHTLGRLFTFEVSIREGHKLITEGPYQYTRHPSYTGVILSATGLGLMYVASGSWIHECGILRTRGGKIAAWTYVAASLYGSASVCKRASLEDALLKKQFGEEWEAYAKRVPCRIVPYIY
;
A
#
# COMPACT_ATOMS: atom_id res chain seq x y z
N MET A 1 -45.80 -15.51 15.61
CA MET A 1 -44.66 -15.87 16.49
C MET A 1 -43.34 -16.09 15.73
N HIS A 2 -43.37 -16.34 14.41
CA HIS A 2 -42.18 -16.66 13.59
C HIS A 2 -41.32 -15.45 13.15
N THR A 3 -41.89 -14.24 13.12
CA THR A 3 -41.20 -13.00 12.69
C THR A 3 -40.33 -12.36 13.77
N LYS A 4 -40.62 -12.58 15.07
CA LYS A 4 -39.79 -12.06 16.17
C LYS A 4 -38.44 -12.77 16.26
N THR A 5 -38.42 -14.09 16.01
CA THR A 5 -37.21 -14.92 16.09
C THR A 5 -36.19 -14.62 14.98
N MET A 6 -36.67 -14.25 13.78
CA MET A 6 -35.78 -13.84 12.67
C MET A 6 -35.13 -12.46 12.88
N LEU A 7 -35.85 -11.51 13.49
CA LEU A 7 -35.30 -10.19 13.81
C LEU A 7 -34.30 -10.25 14.97
N GLU A 8 -34.54 -11.08 15.99
CA GLU A 8 -33.60 -11.31 17.10
C GLU A 8 -32.32 -11.99 16.64
N GLY A 9 -32.41 -12.96 15.71
CA GLY A 9 -31.24 -13.54 15.05
C GLY A 9 -30.43 -12.52 14.24
N PHE A 10 -31.09 -11.57 13.58
CA PHE A 10 -30.42 -10.49 12.83
C PHE A 10 -29.77 -9.43 13.73
N LEU A 11 -30.33 -9.17 14.92
CA LEU A 11 -29.78 -8.23 15.89
C LEU A 11 -28.59 -8.83 16.65
N ASN A 12 -28.62 -10.13 16.96
CA ASN A 12 -27.51 -10.83 17.64
C ASN A 12 -26.30 -11.12 16.74
N ASN A 13 -26.46 -11.12 15.41
CA ASN A 13 -25.37 -11.35 14.46
C ASN A 13 -24.70 -10.07 13.95
N ARG A 14 -25.03 -8.89 14.51
CA ARG A 14 -24.35 -7.65 14.12
C ARG A 14 -22.96 -7.62 14.74
N PRO A 15 -21.90 -7.39 13.95
CA PRO A 15 -20.56 -7.24 14.50
C PRO A 15 -20.54 -6.09 15.50
N PRO A 16 -19.87 -6.23 16.66
CA PRO A 16 -19.91 -5.23 17.73
C PRO A 16 -19.49 -3.86 17.19
N LEU A 17 -20.15 -2.77 17.60
CA LEU A 17 -19.90 -1.42 17.06
C LEU A 17 -18.40 -1.06 17.01
N LEU A 18 -17.62 -1.43 18.02
CA LEU A 18 -16.17 -1.19 18.05
C LEU A 18 -15.40 -1.86 16.89
N SER A 19 -15.88 -3.00 16.37
CA SER A 19 -15.29 -3.66 15.20
C SER A 19 -15.60 -2.90 13.91
N THR A 20 -16.85 -2.44 13.72
CA THR A 20 -17.24 -1.70 12.51
C THR A 20 -16.46 -0.38 12.38
N TRP A 21 -16.23 0.33 13.48
CA TRP A 21 -15.37 1.53 13.52
C TRP A 21 -13.91 1.24 13.15
N LYS A 22 -13.35 0.11 13.59
CA LYS A 22 -12.00 -0.31 13.21
C LYS A 22 -11.91 -0.59 11.70
N HIS A 23 -12.88 -1.31 11.13
CA HIS A 23 -12.92 -1.58 9.69
C HIS A 23 -13.09 -0.30 8.86
N ALA A 24 -13.97 0.61 9.28
CA ALA A 24 -14.18 1.90 8.63
C ALA A 24 -12.91 2.75 8.59
N ARG A 25 -12.18 2.84 9.72
CA ARG A 25 -10.89 3.55 9.80
C ARG A 25 -9.83 2.98 8.85
N VAL A 26 -9.69 1.66 8.81
CA VAL A 26 -8.70 1.00 7.92
C VAL A 26 -9.06 1.24 6.45
N ARG A 27 -10.35 1.16 6.10
CA ARG A 27 -10.83 1.47 4.75
C ARG A 27 -10.54 2.93 4.40
N LEU A 28 -10.86 3.88 5.28
CA LEU A 28 -10.62 5.29 5.07
C LEU A 28 -9.13 5.59 4.88
N TYR A 29 -8.27 5.04 5.74
CA TYR A 29 -6.81 5.17 5.59
C TYR A 29 -6.33 4.61 4.25
N THR A 30 -6.77 3.41 3.88
CA THR A 30 -6.34 2.75 2.63
C THR A 30 -6.79 3.53 1.41
N LEU A 31 -8.03 4.04 1.42
CA LEU A 31 -8.56 4.87 0.33
C LEU A 31 -7.81 6.20 0.25
N GLY A 32 -7.60 6.88 1.37
CA GLY A 32 -6.86 8.14 1.42
C GLY A 32 -5.41 7.99 0.94
N PHE A 33 -4.72 6.93 1.36
CA PHE A 33 -3.36 6.66 0.93
C PHE A 33 -3.28 6.36 -0.57
N LYS A 34 -4.20 5.55 -1.11
CA LYS A 34 -4.30 5.30 -2.55
C LYS A 34 -4.61 6.57 -3.34
N ALA A 35 -5.51 7.42 -2.84
CA ALA A 35 -5.85 8.69 -3.48
C ALA A 35 -4.65 9.65 -3.51
N LEU A 36 -3.89 9.73 -2.41
CA LEU A 36 -2.66 10.51 -2.33
C LEU A 36 -1.59 10.01 -3.32
N ILE A 37 -1.45 8.70 -3.44
CA ILE A 37 -0.57 8.09 -4.42
C ILE A 37 -1.02 8.44 -5.82
N LEU A 38 -2.28 8.18 -6.16
CA LEU A 38 -2.78 8.31 -7.51
C LEU A 38 -2.78 9.78 -7.99
N SER A 39 -3.05 10.72 -7.08
CA SER A 39 -3.05 12.15 -7.43
C SER A 39 -1.68 12.61 -7.92
N GLY A 40 -0.57 12.18 -7.30
CA GLY A 40 0.77 12.51 -7.75
C GLY A 40 1.04 12.06 -9.20
N SER A 41 0.69 10.81 -9.52
CA SER A 41 0.86 10.27 -10.88
C SER A 41 -0.04 10.96 -11.90
N ILE A 42 -1.31 11.24 -11.55
CA ILE A 42 -2.24 11.94 -12.43
C ILE A 42 -1.73 13.35 -12.74
N LEU A 43 -1.27 14.08 -11.73
CA LEU A 43 -0.77 15.45 -11.92
C LEU A 43 0.49 15.48 -12.79
N GLU A 44 1.40 14.53 -12.61
CA GLU A 44 2.59 14.40 -13.47
C GLU A 44 2.20 14.12 -14.94
N VAL A 45 1.29 13.17 -15.18
CA VAL A 45 0.78 12.88 -16.53
C VAL A 45 0.08 14.09 -17.15
N LEU A 46 -0.71 14.82 -16.37
CA LEU A 46 -1.38 16.04 -16.83
C LEU A 46 -0.38 17.13 -17.23
N VAL A 47 0.70 17.32 -16.47
CA VAL A 47 1.74 18.30 -16.79
C VAL A 47 2.51 17.90 -18.05
N ILE A 48 2.90 16.63 -18.17
CA ILE A 48 3.56 16.10 -19.38
C ILE A 48 2.64 16.31 -20.59
N GLY A 49 1.37 15.91 -20.49
CA GLY A 49 0.38 16.07 -21.56
C GLY A 49 0.16 17.55 -21.95
N ALA A 50 0.01 18.44 -20.96
CA ALA A 50 -0.14 19.87 -21.21
C ALA A 50 1.10 20.48 -21.89
N SER A 51 2.30 19.98 -21.56
CA SER A 51 3.56 20.46 -22.15
C SER A 51 3.69 20.14 -23.65
N HIS A 52 2.98 19.11 -24.14
CA HIS A 52 2.95 18.75 -25.56
C HIS A 52 2.01 19.66 -26.39
N PHE A 53 1.05 20.34 -25.74
CA PHE A 53 0.08 21.21 -26.42
C PHE A 53 0.07 22.61 -25.81
N PRO A 54 1.18 23.36 -25.87
CA PRO A 54 1.31 24.65 -25.18
C PRO A 54 0.36 25.72 -25.75
N SER A 55 -0.07 25.61 -27.01
CA SER A 55 -0.98 26.59 -27.63
C SER A 55 -2.42 26.51 -27.11
N HIS A 56 -2.79 25.45 -26.39
CA HIS A 56 -4.18 25.25 -25.94
C HIS A 56 -4.45 25.99 -24.61
N PRO A 57 -5.57 26.74 -24.47
CA PRO A 57 -5.87 27.51 -23.26
C PRO A 57 -5.96 26.67 -21.97
N LEU A 58 -6.44 25.42 -22.07
CA LEU A 58 -6.48 24.51 -20.92
C LEU A 58 -5.08 24.06 -20.51
N SER A 59 -4.17 23.80 -21.46
CA SER A 59 -2.79 23.42 -21.15
C SER A 59 -2.06 24.53 -20.40
N GLN A 60 -2.25 25.78 -20.82
CA GLN A 60 -1.71 26.95 -20.15
C GLN A 60 -2.18 27.04 -18.70
N ARG A 61 -3.50 26.91 -18.45
CA ARG A 61 -4.05 26.88 -17.08
C ARG A 61 -3.48 25.75 -16.23
N ILE A 62 -3.28 24.57 -16.80
CA ILE A 62 -2.69 23.42 -16.10
C ILE A 62 -1.23 23.74 -15.72
N LEU A 63 -0.42 24.22 -16.66
CA LEU A 63 0.99 24.53 -16.43
C LEU A 63 1.16 25.67 -15.42
N ASP A 64 0.34 26.73 -15.49
CA ASP A 64 0.35 27.85 -14.55
C ASP A 64 0.01 27.41 -13.12
N THR A 65 -0.88 26.43 -12.96
CA THR A 65 -1.32 25.96 -11.65
C THR A 65 -0.37 24.92 -11.06
N LEU A 66 0.19 24.05 -11.90
CA LEU A 66 0.95 22.88 -11.48
C LEU A 66 2.47 23.04 -11.60
N ILE A 67 2.98 24.17 -12.12
CA ILE A 67 4.42 24.45 -12.18
C ILE A 67 4.74 25.70 -11.37
N VAL A 68 5.66 25.56 -10.42
CA VAL A 68 6.14 26.68 -9.60
C VAL A 68 7.37 27.28 -10.27
N GLY A 69 7.15 28.04 -11.33
CA GLY A 69 8.22 28.66 -12.12
C GLY A 69 7.89 28.73 -13.62
N PRO A 70 8.91 28.86 -14.49
CA PRO A 70 8.70 28.93 -15.93
C PRO A 70 8.20 27.58 -16.48
N HIS A 71 7.32 27.61 -17.48
CA HIS A 71 6.76 26.41 -18.12
C HIS A 71 7.82 25.50 -18.76
N SER A 72 9.01 26.05 -19.05
CA SER A 72 10.15 25.28 -19.56
C SER A 72 10.59 24.16 -18.60
N LEU A 73 10.29 24.27 -17.30
CA LEU A 73 10.59 23.22 -16.32
C LEU A 73 9.90 21.88 -16.64
N ALA A 74 8.76 21.90 -17.33
CA ALA A 74 8.09 20.67 -17.76
C ALA A 74 8.98 19.81 -18.68
N ARG A 75 9.90 20.44 -19.43
CA ARG A 75 10.82 19.72 -20.33
C ARG A 75 11.93 18.96 -19.59
N HIS A 76 12.16 19.27 -18.31
CA HIS A 76 13.12 18.56 -17.48
C HIS A 76 12.52 17.31 -16.84
N ILE A 77 11.20 17.10 -16.98
CA ILE A 77 10.55 15.86 -16.55
C ILE A 77 11.09 14.73 -17.42
N THR A 78 11.91 13.88 -16.82
CA THR A 78 12.70 12.86 -17.50
C THR A 78 12.85 11.63 -16.61
N ILE A 79 13.16 10.50 -17.24
CA ILE A 79 13.38 9.25 -16.51
C ILE A 79 14.83 9.24 -16.01
N SER A 80 15.02 9.49 -14.72
CA SER A 80 16.33 9.38 -14.09
C SER A 80 16.64 7.95 -13.61
N PRO A 81 17.92 7.61 -13.35
CA PRO A 81 18.27 6.31 -12.77
C PRO A 81 17.56 6.02 -11.44
N LEU A 82 17.34 7.05 -10.61
CA LEU A 82 16.62 6.91 -9.35
C LEU A 82 15.13 6.60 -9.58
N PHE A 83 14.53 7.20 -10.60
CA PHE A 83 13.16 6.86 -11.01
C PHE A 83 13.08 5.40 -11.46
N VAL A 84 14.01 4.93 -12.28
CA VAL A 84 14.07 3.52 -12.73
C VAL A 84 14.26 2.57 -11.56
N ALA A 85 15.16 2.89 -10.62
CA ALA A 85 15.37 2.10 -9.42
C ALA A 85 14.10 2.05 -8.54
N GLY A 86 13.45 3.20 -8.33
CA GLY A 86 12.19 3.29 -7.60
C GLY A 86 11.07 2.47 -8.26
N ALA A 87 10.93 2.59 -9.58
CA ALA A 87 9.98 1.79 -10.35
C ALA A 87 10.28 0.29 -10.24
N ALA A 88 11.54 -0.12 -10.39
CA ALA A 88 11.94 -1.51 -10.27
C ALA A 88 11.62 -2.08 -8.88
N ILE A 89 11.92 -1.34 -7.80
CA ILE A 89 11.58 -1.71 -6.42
C ILE A 89 10.06 -1.81 -6.25
N GLY A 90 9.31 -0.84 -6.77
CA GLY A 90 7.86 -0.78 -6.66
C GLY A 90 7.17 -1.94 -7.35
N TYR A 91 7.57 -2.22 -8.59
CA TYR A 91 7.09 -3.35 -9.39
C TYR A 91 7.49 -4.69 -8.79
N PHE A 92 8.72 -4.83 -8.30
CA PHE A 92 9.16 -6.03 -7.61
C PHE A 92 8.32 -6.27 -6.34
N GLY A 93 8.06 -5.25 -5.54
CA GLY A 93 7.17 -5.35 -4.38
C GLY A 93 5.74 -5.78 -4.75
N ALA A 94 5.19 -5.20 -5.83
CA ALA A 94 3.86 -5.54 -6.31
C ALA A 94 3.79 -6.99 -6.85
N TYR A 95 4.79 -7.40 -7.63
CA TYR A 95 4.92 -8.75 -8.15
C TYR A 95 5.07 -9.78 -7.02
N PHE A 96 5.94 -9.51 -6.05
CA PHE A 96 6.13 -10.37 -4.89
C PHE A 96 4.83 -10.53 -4.07
N ARG A 97 4.08 -9.44 -3.90
CA ARG A 97 2.77 -9.46 -3.25
C ARG A 97 1.74 -10.26 -4.06
N TRP A 98 1.74 -10.12 -5.38
CA TRP A 98 0.89 -10.91 -6.27
C TRP A 98 1.19 -12.41 -6.15
N GLN A 99 2.47 -12.80 -6.09
CA GLN A 99 2.89 -14.18 -5.84
C GLN A 99 2.37 -14.72 -4.50
N CYS A 100 2.34 -13.90 -3.44
CA CYS A 100 1.76 -14.30 -2.15
C CYS A 100 0.26 -14.62 -2.29
N TYR A 101 -0.49 -13.78 -3.01
CA TYR A 101 -1.91 -13.99 -3.26
C TYR A 101 -2.17 -15.20 -4.14
N HIS A 102 -1.35 -15.42 -5.16
CA HIS A 102 -1.43 -16.60 -6.00
C HIS A 102 -1.17 -17.87 -5.20
N THR A 103 -0.15 -17.87 -4.33
CA THR A 103 0.22 -19.02 -3.49
C THR A 103 -0.86 -19.36 -2.45
N LEU A 104 -1.50 -18.34 -1.85
CA LEU A 104 -2.62 -18.57 -0.93
C LEU A 104 -3.91 -18.99 -1.65
N GLY A 105 -4.10 -18.61 -2.91
CA GLY A 105 -5.27 -18.99 -3.71
C GLY A 105 -6.60 -18.75 -3.00
N ARG A 106 -7.47 -19.78 -2.95
CA ARG A 106 -8.79 -19.73 -2.28
C ARG A 106 -8.73 -19.57 -0.76
N LEU A 107 -7.55 -19.70 -0.14
CA LEU A 107 -7.35 -19.54 1.31
C LEU A 107 -7.04 -18.08 1.71
N PHE A 108 -6.84 -17.17 0.75
CA PHE A 108 -6.61 -15.76 1.07
C PHE A 108 -7.91 -15.08 1.53
N THR A 109 -7.97 -14.70 2.80
CA THR A 109 -9.04 -13.87 3.35
C THR A 109 -8.47 -12.54 3.84
N PHE A 110 -9.01 -11.41 3.35
CA PHE A 110 -8.64 -10.06 3.80
C PHE A 110 -9.02 -9.79 5.26
N GLU A 111 -9.96 -10.57 5.80
CA GLU A 111 -10.27 -10.66 7.22
C GLU A 111 -9.65 -11.93 7.77
N VAL A 112 -9.11 -11.88 8.99
CA VAL A 112 -8.63 -13.07 9.71
C VAL A 112 -9.85 -13.87 10.17
N SER A 113 -10.57 -14.43 9.20
CA SER A 113 -11.79 -15.19 9.39
C SER A 113 -11.43 -16.63 9.08
N ILE A 114 -11.11 -17.38 10.13
CA ILE A 114 -10.83 -18.81 10.07
C ILE A 114 -12.07 -19.47 9.48
N ARG A 115 -11.96 -19.98 8.24
CA ARG A 115 -13.01 -20.80 7.62
C ARG A 115 -12.73 -22.27 7.94
N GLU A 116 -13.78 -23.07 8.06
CA GLU A 116 -13.63 -24.52 8.16
C GLU A 116 -12.83 -25.06 6.96
N GLY A 117 -11.79 -25.85 7.23
CA GLY A 117 -10.87 -26.39 6.22
C GLY A 117 -9.64 -25.51 5.88
N HIS A 118 -9.34 -24.46 6.65
CA HIS A 118 -8.13 -23.66 6.45
C HIS A 118 -6.87 -24.50 6.69
N LYS A 119 -5.96 -24.57 5.71
CA LYS A 119 -4.67 -25.25 5.82
C LYS A 119 -3.54 -24.24 6.00
N LEU A 120 -2.51 -24.59 6.77
CA LEU A 120 -1.33 -23.76 6.91
C LEU A 120 -0.48 -23.84 5.63
N ILE A 121 -0.40 -22.74 4.89
CA ILE A 121 0.42 -22.66 3.68
C ILE A 121 1.85 -22.26 4.05
N THR A 122 2.81 -23.10 3.66
CA THR A 122 4.24 -22.88 3.94
C THR A 122 5.11 -22.93 2.68
N GLU A 123 4.47 -22.90 1.50
CA GLU A 123 5.11 -22.99 0.18
C GLU A 123 5.26 -21.60 -0.46
N GLY A 124 5.98 -21.54 -1.59
CA GLY A 124 6.17 -20.30 -2.35
C GLY A 124 6.88 -19.24 -1.49
N PRO A 125 6.44 -17.97 -1.49
CA PRO A 125 7.05 -16.92 -0.66
C PRO A 125 7.05 -17.22 0.85
N TYR A 126 6.13 -18.05 1.33
CA TYR A 126 5.98 -18.40 2.75
C TYR A 126 7.10 -19.30 3.28
N GLN A 127 7.90 -19.91 2.41
CA GLN A 127 9.07 -20.68 2.85
C GLN A 127 10.21 -19.77 3.37
N TYR A 128 10.20 -18.48 3.01
CA TYR A 128 11.26 -17.53 3.36
C TYR A 128 10.88 -16.62 4.53
N THR A 129 9.64 -16.15 4.57
CA THR A 129 9.11 -15.34 5.67
C THR A 129 7.66 -15.71 5.96
N ARG A 130 7.20 -15.49 7.20
CA ARG A 130 5.83 -15.83 7.59
C ARG A 130 4.78 -14.91 6.99
N HIS A 131 5.15 -13.65 6.74
CA HIS A 131 4.26 -12.61 6.24
C HIS A 131 4.86 -11.89 5.01
N PRO A 132 5.14 -12.61 3.91
CA PRO A 132 5.86 -12.07 2.75
C PRO A 132 5.08 -10.95 2.04
N SER A 133 3.75 -10.99 2.10
CA SER A 133 2.91 -9.94 1.51
C SER A 133 3.13 -8.55 2.12
N TYR A 134 3.58 -8.48 3.39
CA TYR A 134 3.90 -7.23 4.06
C TYR A 134 5.21 -6.62 3.57
N THR A 135 6.19 -7.45 3.22
CA THR A 135 7.38 -6.98 2.52
C THR A 135 7.02 -6.41 1.15
N GLY A 136 6.11 -7.08 0.42
CA GLY A 136 5.61 -6.59 -0.86
C GLY A 136 4.98 -5.19 -0.77
N VAL A 137 4.12 -4.93 0.23
CA VAL A 137 3.50 -3.60 0.38
C VAL A 137 4.51 -2.52 0.79
N ILE A 138 5.48 -2.85 1.64
CA ILE A 138 6.53 -1.90 2.06
C ILE A 138 7.38 -1.52 0.85
N LEU A 139 7.83 -2.51 0.06
CA LEU A 139 8.61 -2.27 -1.16
C LEU A 139 7.82 -1.46 -2.20
N SER A 140 6.53 -1.76 -2.42
CA SER A 140 5.69 -0.96 -3.31
C SER A 140 5.60 0.50 -2.88
N ALA A 141 5.41 0.76 -1.59
CA ALA A 141 5.36 2.12 -1.07
C ALA A 141 6.73 2.81 -1.20
N THR A 142 7.82 2.16 -0.78
CA THR A 142 9.17 2.74 -0.88
C THR A 142 9.55 3.06 -2.33
N GLY A 143 9.32 2.14 -3.27
CA GLY A 143 9.64 2.36 -4.68
C GLY A 143 8.90 3.57 -5.27
N LEU A 144 7.62 3.72 -4.96
CA LEU A 144 6.84 4.88 -5.40
C LEU A 144 7.32 6.19 -4.76
N GLY A 145 7.68 6.17 -3.47
CA GLY A 145 8.27 7.33 -2.81
C GLY A 145 9.56 7.79 -3.49
N LEU A 146 10.40 6.84 -3.90
CA LEU A 146 11.63 7.12 -4.66
C LEU A 146 11.34 7.75 -6.03
N MET A 147 10.32 7.27 -6.75
CA MET A 147 9.91 7.87 -8.03
C MET A 147 9.50 9.34 -7.87
N TYR A 148 8.80 9.70 -6.78
CA TYR A 148 8.35 11.07 -6.53
C TYR A 148 9.42 12.04 -6.08
N VAL A 149 10.54 11.56 -5.52
CA VAL A 149 11.68 12.41 -5.14
C VAL A 149 12.81 12.36 -6.14
N ALA A 150 12.70 11.51 -7.17
CA ALA A 150 13.70 11.37 -8.20
C ALA A 150 13.88 12.69 -8.97
N SER A 151 15.12 12.98 -9.34
CA SER A 151 15.38 14.02 -10.35
C SER A 151 14.63 13.67 -11.63
N GLY A 152 14.09 14.68 -12.31
CA GLY A 152 13.22 14.45 -13.46
C GLY A 152 11.77 14.08 -13.12
N SER A 153 11.39 13.96 -11.85
CA SER A 153 9.96 13.90 -11.47
C SER A 153 9.33 15.29 -11.46
N TRP A 154 8.03 15.38 -11.72
CA TRP A 154 7.27 16.63 -11.65
C TRP A 154 7.42 17.31 -10.28
N ILE A 155 7.37 16.53 -9.20
CA ILE A 155 7.45 17.04 -7.82
C ILE A 155 8.80 17.70 -7.54
N HIS A 156 9.89 17.14 -8.09
CA HIS A 156 11.24 17.66 -7.96
C HIS A 156 11.49 18.86 -8.89
N GLU A 157 11.24 18.69 -10.19
CA GLU A 157 11.61 19.67 -11.24
C GLU A 157 10.72 20.92 -11.22
N CYS A 158 9.42 20.76 -10.94
CA CYS A 158 8.46 21.87 -10.97
C CYS A 158 8.36 22.60 -9.63
N GLY A 159 9.32 22.41 -8.72
CA GLY A 159 9.43 23.16 -7.47
C GLY A 159 8.31 22.89 -6.46
N ILE A 160 7.54 21.81 -6.63
CA ILE A 160 6.39 21.50 -5.76
C ILE A 160 6.83 21.36 -4.30
N LEU A 161 7.97 20.70 -4.05
CA LEU A 161 8.55 20.57 -2.70
C LEU A 161 8.98 21.90 -2.06
N ARG A 162 9.07 22.99 -2.82
CA ARG A 162 9.33 24.34 -2.27
C ARG A 162 8.07 24.95 -1.67
N THR A 163 6.90 24.58 -2.18
CA THR A 163 5.59 25.08 -1.70
C THR A 163 5.21 24.46 -0.36
N ARG A 164 4.37 25.16 0.41
CA ARG A 164 3.80 24.61 1.65
C ARG A 164 2.94 23.38 1.36
N GLY A 165 2.11 23.42 0.31
CA GLY A 165 1.23 22.32 -0.08
C GLY A 165 2.01 21.05 -0.45
N GLY A 166 3.05 21.17 -1.27
CA GLY A 166 3.91 20.05 -1.65
C GLY A 166 4.65 19.44 -0.46
N LYS A 167 5.15 20.26 0.48
CA LYS A 167 5.76 19.75 1.74
C LYS A 167 4.75 19.01 2.60
N ILE A 168 3.54 19.55 2.76
CA ILE A 168 2.47 18.87 3.50
C ILE A 168 2.14 17.53 2.85
N ALA A 169 2.00 17.47 1.52
CA ALA A 169 1.72 16.22 0.80
C ALA A 169 2.86 15.20 0.96
N ALA A 170 4.12 15.63 0.83
CA ALA A 170 5.28 14.76 1.01
C ALA A 170 5.38 14.20 2.44
N TRP A 171 5.24 15.06 3.46
CA TRP A 171 5.22 14.62 4.85
C TRP A 171 4.03 13.73 5.17
N THR A 172 2.86 14.01 4.59
CA THR A 172 1.67 13.16 4.71
C THR A 172 1.95 11.78 4.13
N TYR A 173 2.60 11.71 2.97
CA TYR A 173 2.98 10.46 2.33
C TYR A 173 3.95 9.65 3.19
N VAL A 174 5.00 10.30 3.70
CA VAL A 174 6.00 9.66 4.58
C VAL A 174 5.34 9.16 5.87
N ALA A 175 4.57 10.00 6.55
CA ALA A 175 3.87 9.65 7.78
C ALA A 175 2.87 8.51 7.56
N ALA A 176 2.10 8.55 6.48
CA ALA A 176 1.16 7.49 6.12
C ALA A 176 1.90 6.18 5.82
N SER A 177 3.03 6.22 5.09
CA SER A 177 3.83 5.03 4.76
C SER A 177 4.47 4.41 6.01
N LEU A 178 5.00 5.22 6.93
CA LEU A 178 5.55 4.77 8.20
C LEU A 178 4.47 4.16 9.10
N TYR A 179 3.31 4.83 9.22
CA TYR A 179 2.16 4.31 9.94
C TYR A 179 1.68 2.98 9.37
N GLY A 180 1.59 2.88 8.04
CA GLY A 180 1.21 1.65 7.34
C GLY A 180 2.18 0.51 7.62
N SER A 181 3.48 0.79 7.54
CA SER A 181 4.55 -0.17 7.82
C SER A 181 4.50 -0.66 9.28
N ALA A 182 4.37 0.26 10.25
CA ALA A 182 4.23 -0.11 11.66
C ALA A 182 2.94 -0.91 11.92
N SER A 183 1.84 -0.55 11.25
CA SER A 183 0.56 -1.25 11.34
C SER A 183 0.66 -2.69 10.84
N VAL A 184 1.30 -2.93 9.70
CA VAL A 184 1.51 -4.31 9.19
C VAL A 184 2.46 -5.11 10.08
N CYS A 185 3.49 -4.49 10.66
CA CYS A 185 4.36 -5.14 11.64
C CYS A 185 3.60 -5.59 12.88
N LYS A 186 2.73 -4.73 13.43
CA LYS A 186 1.88 -5.08 14.57
C LYS A 186 0.87 -6.17 14.20
N ARG A 187 0.30 -6.11 13.00
CA ARG A 187 -0.65 -7.11 12.51
C ARG A 187 -0.01 -8.47 12.32
N ALA A 188 1.21 -8.54 11.80
CA ALA A 188 1.95 -9.79 11.65
C ALA A 188 2.05 -10.56 12.98
N SER A 189 2.35 -9.87 14.07
CA SER A 189 2.41 -10.48 15.41
C SER A 189 1.05 -10.99 15.90
N LEU A 190 -0.03 -10.28 15.59
CA LEU A 190 -1.39 -10.71 15.94
C LEU A 190 -1.83 -11.91 15.09
N GLU A 191 -1.51 -11.91 13.80
CA GLU A 191 -1.78 -13.02 12.89
C GLU A 191 -0.98 -14.26 13.29
N ASP A 192 0.29 -14.12 13.67
CA ASP A 192 1.09 -15.21 14.25
C ASP A 192 0.43 -15.82 15.49
N ALA A 193 -0.07 -15.00 16.41
CA ALA A 193 -0.74 -15.48 17.62
C ALA A 193 -2.04 -16.23 17.31
N LEU A 194 -2.79 -15.77 16.31
CA LEU A 194 -4.02 -16.43 15.85
C LEU A 194 -3.72 -17.75 15.12
N LEU A 195 -2.70 -17.77 14.27
CA LEU A 195 -2.24 -18.98 13.60
C LEU A 195 -1.71 -20.00 14.60
N LYS A 196 -0.93 -19.57 15.61
CA LYS A 196 -0.47 -20.45 16.70
C LYS A 196 -1.64 -21.06 17.46
N LYS A 197 -2.66 -20.26 17.80
CA LYS A 197 -3.85 -20.74 18.52
C LYS A 197 -4.64 -21.78 17.70
N GLN A 198 -4.65 -21.64 16.37
CA GLN A 198 -5.41 -22.51 15.48
C GLN A 198 -4.67 -23.80 15.11
N PHE A 199 -3.40 -23.71 14.76
CA PHE A 199 -2.61 -24.80 14.19
C PHE A 199 -1.64 -25.45 15.18
N GLY A 200 -1.48 -24.87 16.39
CA GLY A 200 -0.69 -25.45 17.47
C GLY A 200 0.72 -25.85 17.04
N GLU A 201 1.03 -27.14 17.16
CA GLU A 201 2.35 -27.72 16.85
C GLU A 201 2.76 -27.55 15.39
N GLU A 202 1.82 -27.59 14.43
CA GLU A 202 2.11 -27.41 13.00
C GLU A 202 2.67 -26.00 12.75
N TRP A 203 2.09 -24.99 13.38
CA TRP A 203 2.60 -23.61 13.31
C TRP A 203 3.93 -23.47 14.05
N GLU A 204 4.15 -24.14 15.18
CA GLU A 204 5.43 -24.08 15.88
C GLU A 204 6.57 -24.70 15.07
N ALA A 205 6.32 -25.83 14.41
CA ALA A 205 7.27 -26.46 13.50
C ALA A 205 7.60 -25.53 12.32
N TYR A 206 6.58 -24.91 11.73
CA TYR A 206 6.76 -23.92 10.67
C TYR A 206 7.55 -22.68 11.14
N ALA A 207 7.20 -22.11 12.31
CA ALA A 207 7.87 -20.94 12.86
C ALA A 207 9.33 -21.19 13.24
N LYS A 208 9.68 -22.43 13.63
CA LYS A 208 11.08 -22.85 13.82
C LYS A 208 11.84 -22.89 12.50
N ARG A 209 11.22 -23.38 11.42
CA ARG A 209 11.83 -23.44 10.09
C ARG A 209 11.94 -22.06 9.43
N VAL A 210 10.96 -21.19 9.67
CA VAL A 210 10.86 -19.85 9.07
C VAL A 210 10.79 -18.80 10.19
N PRO A 211 11.94 -18.46 10.81
CA PRO A 211 11.98 -17.56 11.95
C PRO A 211 11.61 -16.11 11.56
N CYS A 212 11.88 -15.71 10.32
CA CYS A 212 11.66 -14.35 9.83
C CYS A 212 10.16 -14.04 9.69
N ARG A 213 9.70 -12.94 10.30
CA ARG A 213 8.29 -12.54 10.20
C ARG A 213 7.98 -11.83 8.89
N ILE A 214 8.70 -10.75 8.58
CA ILE A 214 8.37 -9.85 7.47
C ILE A 214 9.54 -9.80 6.51
N VAL A 215 10.66 -9.23 6.95
CA VAL A 215 11.87 -9.11 6.14
C VAL A 215 12.70 -10.37 6.31
N PRO A 216 13.14 -11.02 5.21
CA PRO A 216 14.09 -12.13 5.29
C PRO A 216 15.33 -11.71 6.08
N TYR A 217 15.82 -12.59 6.94
CA TYR A 217 17.03 -12.41 7.76
C TYR A 217 16.97 -11.32 8.85
N ILE A 218 15.79 -10.74 9.13
CA ILE A 218 15.56 -9.86 10.28
C ILE A 218 14.60 -10.56 11.26
N TYR A 219 15.05 -10.76 12.50
CA TYR A 219 14.39 -11.57 13.54
C TYR A 219 13.48 -10.74 14.45
#